data_AF-A0A6B1H791-F1
#
_entry.id   AF-A0A6B1H791-F1
#
_cell.length_a   1.000
_cell.length_b   1.000
_cell.length_c   1.000
_cell.angle_alpha   90.00
_cell.angle_beta   90.00
_cell.angle_gamma   90.00
#
_symmetry.space_group_name_H-M   'P 1'
#
loop_
_entity.id
_entity.type
_entity.pdbx_description
1 polymer ?
#
loop_
_entity_poly.entity_id
_entity_poly.type
_entity_poly.pdbx_seq_one_letter_code
_entity_poly.pdbx_strand_id
1 'polypeptide(L)'
;MNDDLPLGRRTAQPRHYDPSALRTIERRTARHEMGIGESLPFSGEDVWNAYELSWLAPGGLPRIGVLTLHVPAESPRIVESKSFKLYLGGLNRTTFESARAVRDAIETDLSRETGSAVRAAIRDAGNGPPFSDFTTFCLDTLSIPVGCYERSPDLLTTLGGTGRDAV
;
A
#
# COMPACT_ATOMS: atom_id res chain seq x y z
N MET A 1 1.22 -22.44 0.79
CA MET A 1 1.91 -21.42 -0.03
C MET A 1 0.91 -20.89 -1.03
N ASN A 2 0.81 -19.58 -1.16
CA ASN A 2 -0.23 -18.94 -1.99
C ASN A 2 0.26 -18.94 -3.45
N ASP A 3 0.09 -20.09 -4.13
CA ASP A 3 0.59 -20.34 -5.49
C ASP A 3 -0.08 -19.48 -6.58
N ASP A 4 -0.96 -18.53 -6.21
CA ASP A 4 -1.63 -17.60 -7.11
C ASP A 4 -1.11 -16.17 -7.05
N LEU A 5 -0.08 -15.88 -6.23
CA LEU A 5 0.51 -14.54 -6.20
C LEU A 5 1.38 -14.29 -7.43
N PRO A 6 1.23 -13.14 -8.10
CA PRO A 6 1.93 -12.89 -9.35
C PRO A 6 3.40 -12.53 -9.13
N LEU A 7 3.83 -12.11 -7.93
CA LEU A 7 5.21 -11.68 -7.68
C LEU A 7 6.21 -12.78 -8.05
N GLY A 8 7.32 -12.40 -8.70
CA GLY A 8 8.33 -13.35 -9.19
C GLY A 8 7.98 -14.07 -10.51
N ARG A 9 6.77 -13.91 -11.04
CA ARG A 9 6.34 -14.51 -12.32
C ARG A 9 6.40 -13.52 -13.49
N ARG A 10 6.48 -14.00 -14.73
CA ARG A 10 6.21 -13.16 -15.92
C ARG A 10 4.71 -13.05 -16.13
N THR A 11 4.20 -11.82 -16.30
CA THR A 11 2.77 -11.57 -16.52
C THR A 11 2.62 -10.55 -17.65
N ALA A 12 1.71 -10.81 -18.60
CA ALA A 12 1.42 -9.86 -19.66
C ALA A 12 0.72 -8.62 -19.10
N GLN A 13 0.95 -7.47 -19.74
CA GLN A 13 0.20 -6.25 -19.41
C GLN A 13 -1.28 -6.42 -19.77
N PRO A 14 -2.22 -6.06 -18.87
CA PRO A 14 -3.64 -6.14 -19.17
C PRO A 14 -4.02 -5.25 -20.35
N ARG A 15 -5.02 -5.71 -21.11
CA ARG A 15 -5.53 -4.98 -22.29
C ARG A 15 -6.76 -4.14 -21.99
N HIS A 16 -7.43 -4.44 -20.89
CA HIS A 16 -8.69 -3.85 -20.47
C HIS A 16 -8.70 -3.76 -18.94
N TYR A 17 -9.54 -2.87 -18.42
CA TYR A 17 -9.86 -2.79 -17.01
C TYR A 17 -10.51 -4.10 -16.53
N ASP A 18 -9.91 -4.70 -15.51
CA ASP A 18 -10.33 -5.97 -14.93
C ASP A 18 -10.06 -5.98 -13.41
N PRO A 19 -11.09 -5.69 -12.58
CA PRO A 19 -10.97 -5.76 -11.13
C PRO A 19 -10.61 -7.15 -10.60
N SER A 20 -10.92 -8.22 -11.34
CA SER A 20 -10.62 -9.59 -10.92
C SER A 20 -9.13 -9.93 -10.97
N ALA A 21 -8.30 -9.05 -11.54
CA ALA A 21 -6.85 -9.17 -11.52
C ALA A 21 -6.24 -8.90 -10.13
N LEU A 22 -6.98 -8.22 -9.23
CA LEU A 22 -6.52 -7.92 -7.89
C LEU A 22 -6.30 -9.20 -7.08
N ARG A 23 -5.22 -9.22 -6.31
CA ARG A 23 -4.90 -10.27 -5.34
C ARG A 23 -4.63 -9.61 -4.01
N THR A 24 -4.99 -10.31 -2.94
CA THR A 24 -4.87 -9.82 -1.58
C THR A 24 -4.16 -10.82 -0.70
N ILE A 25 -3.56 -10.32 0.37
CA ILE A 25 -2.85 -11.10 1.37
C ILE A 25 -3.54 -10.87 2.71
N GLU A 26 -3.94 -11.95 3.38
CA GLU A 26 -4.54 -11.92 4.71
C GLU A 26 -3.52 -11.39 5.73
N ARG A 27 -3.88 -10.32 6.46
CA ARG A 27 -2.98 -9.75 7.48
C ARG A 27 -2.83 -10.65 8.69
N ARG A 28 -3.88 -11.41 9.00
CA ARG A 28 -3.95 -12.28 10.18
C ARG A 28 -2.79 -13.26 10.25
N THR A 29 -2.33 -13.82 9.12
CA THR A 29 -1.22 -14.78 9.10
C THR A 29 0.06 -14.15 9.65
N ALA A 30 0.49 -13.02 9.08
CA ALA A 30 1.69 -12.33 9.55
C ALA A 30 1.52 -11.77 10.98
N ARG A 31 0.33 -11.29 11.33
CA ARG A 31 0.01 -10.81 12.70
C ARG A 31 0.12 -11.91 13.73
N HIS A 32 -0.43 -13.08 13.44
CA HIS A 32 -0.35 -14.23 14.32
C HIS A 32 1.09 -14.68 14.57
N GLU A 33 1.93 -14.70 13.52
CA GLU A 33 3.37 -14.98 13.66
C GLU A 33 4.11 -13.95 14.53
N MET A 34 3.59 -12.72 14.61
CA MET A 34 4.10 -11.65 15.49
C MET A 34 3.44 -11.65 16.89
N GLY A 35 2.56 -12.59 17.21
CA GLY A 35 1.82 -12.61 18.47
C GLY A 35 0.74 -11.52 18.59
N ILE A 36 0.35 -10.90 17.48
CA ILE A 36 -0.71 -9.89 17.43
C ILE A 36 -2.06 -10.60 17.25
N GLY A 37 -2.94 -10.43 18.23
CA GLY A 37 -4.31 -10.96 18.20
C GLY A 37 -5.28 -10.13 17.36
N GLU A 38 -6.58 -10.41 17.52
CA GLU A 38 -7.66 -9.70 16.82
C GLU A 38 -7.75 -8.22 17.22
N SER A 39 -7.51 -7.91 18.50
CA SER A 39 -7.37 -6.54 18.96
C SER A 39 -6.00 -6.00 18.58
N LEU A 40 -5.95 -5.04 17.67
CA LEU A 40 -4.69 -4.44 17.24
C LEU A 40 -4.12 -3.55 18.35
N PRO A 41 -2.83 -3.69 18.69
CA PRO A 41 -2.16 -2.81 19.67
C PRO A 41 -1.74 -1.47 19.05
N PHE A 42 -2.24 -1.15 17.86
CA PHE A 42 -1.90 0.04 17.10
C PHE A 42 -3.08 0.45 16.20
N SER A 43 -3.07 1.71 15.79
CA SER A 43 -3.91 2.26 14.73
C SER A 43 -3.02 2.82 13.62
N GLY A 44 -3.57 2.95 12.41
CA GLY A 44 -2.84 3.54 11.29
C GLY A 44 -3.37 3.12 9.94
N GLU A 45 -2.56 3.31 8.92
CA GLU A 45 -2.89 3.00 7.53
C GLU A 45 -1.63 2.68 6.74
N ASP A 46 -1.77 1.84 5.71
CA ASP A 46 -0.77 1.73 4.67
C ASP A 46 -1.04 2.81 3.61
N VAL A 47 -0.07 3.70 3.41
CA VAL A 47 -0.13 4.74 2.38
C VAL A 47 0.64 4.29 1.15
N TRP A 48 -0.04 4.12 0.03
CA TRP A 48 0.57 3.70 -1.24
C TRP A 48 0.56 4.84 -2.24
N ASN A 49 1.69 5.07 -2.89
CA ASN A 49 1.78 6.02 -4.01
C ASN A 49 1.99 5.24 -5.31
N ALA A 50 1.08 5.42 -6.26
CA ALA A 50 1.21 4.91 -7.62
C ALA A 50 1.45 6.08 -8.58
N TYR A 51 2.70 6.20 -9.02
CA TYR A 51 3.18 7.26 -9.89
C TYR A 51 2.86 7.02 -11.38
N GLU A 52 2.40 5.83 -11.73
CA GLU A 52 2.13 5.38 -13.10
C GLU A 52 0.62 5.14 -13.34
N LEU A 53 -0.24 6.06 -12.91
CA LEU A 53 -1.68 5.98 -13.21
C LEU A 53 -1.98 6.70 -14.53
N SER A 54 -2.64 6.00 -15.46
CA SER A 54 -3.17 6.60 -16.69
C SER A 54 -4.51 6.00 -17.11
N TRP A 55 -5.29 6.76 -17.88
CA TRP A 55 -6.58 6.36 -18.44
C TRP A 55 -6.92 7.17 -19.69
N LEU A 56 -8.01 6.85 -20.39
CA LEU A 56 -8.49 7.63 -21.54
C LEU A 56 -9.65 8.56 -21.12
N ALA A 57 -9.60 9.83 -21.50
CA ALA A 57 -10.76 10.72 -21.42
C ALA A 57 -11.77 10.39 -22.54
N PRO A 58 -13.03 10.88 -22.47
CA PRO A 58 -13.94 10.83 -23.61
C PRO A 58 -13.27 11.39 -24.87
N GLY A 59 -13.36 10.67 -25.98
CA GLY A 59 -12.62 10.98 -27.21
C GLY A 59 -11.23 10.35 -27.32
N GLY A 60 -10.80 9.57 -26.32
CA GLY A 60 -9.60 8.72 -26.40
C GLY A 60 -8.28 9.42 -26.07
N LEU A 61 -8.31 10.66 -25.57
CA LEU A 61 -7.11 11.37 -25.14
C LEU A 61 -6.54 10.76 -23.85
N PRO A 62 -5.27 10.31 -23.82
CA PRO A 62 -4.65 9.83 -22.60
C PRO A 62 -4.58 10.92 -21.52
N ARG A 63 -4.88 10.54 -20.29
CA ARG A 63 -4.73 11.33 -19.07
C ARG A 63 -3.84 10.58 -18.11
N ILE A 64 -3.08 11.32 -17.30
CA ILE A 64 -2.19 10.79 -16.29
C ILE A 64 -2.50 11.41 -14.93
N GLY A 65 -2.15 10.72 -13.87
CA GLY A 65 -2.22 11.25 -12.50
C GLY A 65 -1.28 10.49 -11.57
N VAL A 66 -1.10 11.04 -10.38
CA VAL A 66 -0.43 10.36 -9.26
C VAL A 66 -1.51 9.98 -8.26
N LEU A 67 -1.62 8.69 -7.99
CA LEU A 67 -2.58 8.13 -7.06
C LEU A 67 -1.93 7.94 -5.68
N THR A 68 -2.60 8.42 -4.64
CA THR A 68 -2.31 8.08 -3.25
C THR A 68 -3.47 7.28 -2.69
N LEU A 69 -3.20 6.09 -2.16
CA LEU A 69 -4.17 5.24 -1.48
C LEU A 69 -3.89 5.20 0.01
N HIS A 70 -4.97 5.10 0.78
CA HIS A 70 -4.95 4.91 2.22
C HIS A 70 -5.76 3.66 2.54
N VAL A 71 -5.07 2.61 2.99
CA VAL A 71 -5.69 1.34 3.38
C VAL A 71 -5.62 1.24 4.91
N PRO A 72 -6.77 1.22 5.63
CA PRO A 72 -6.76 1.15 7.09
C PRO A 72 -5.98 -0.08 7.61
N ALA A 73 -5.23 0.09 8.71
CA ALA A 73 -4.53 -1.02 9.35
C ALA A 73 -5.51 -2.10 9.80
N GLU A 74 -6.74 -1.74 10.14
CA GLU A 74 -7.82 -2.66 10.55
C GLU A 74 -8.36 -3.51 9.40
N SER A 75 -8.01 -3.21 8.14
CA SER A 75 -8.40 -4.05 7.00
C SER A 75 -7.97 -5.52 7.20
N PRO A 76 -8.85 -6.51 6.95
CA PRO A 76 -8.48 -7.91 7.11
C PRO A 76 -7.39 -8.32 6.11
N ARG A 77 -7.32 -7.65 4.96
CA ARG A 77 -6.37 -7.95 3.89
C ARG A 77 -5.67 -6.70 3.38
N ILE A 78 -4.45 -6.90 2.90
CA ILE A 78 -3.71 -5.90 2.12
C ILE A 78 -3.68 -6.33 0.65
N VAL A 79 -3.68 -5.37 -0.28
CA VAL A 79 -3.52 -5.67 -1.71
C VAL A 79 -2.08 -6.08 -2.01
N GLU A 80 -1.89 -7.06 -2.89
CA GLU A 80 -0.56 -7.46 -3.36
C GLU A 80 -0.06 -6.49 -4.44
N SER A 81 1.17 -5.99 -4.29
CA SER A 81 1.70 -4.86 -5.06
C SER A 81 1.74 -5.10 -6.57
N LYS A 82 2.08 -6.30 -7.02
CA LYS A 82 2.15 -6.60 -8.45
C LYS A 82 0.76 -6.76 -9.05
N SER A 83 -0.18 -7.40 -8.38
CA SER A 83 -1.58 -7.48 -8.82
C SER A 83 -2.20 -6.09 -8.94
N PHE A 84 -1.89 -5.20 -8.00
CA PHE A 84 -2.33 -3.82 -8.04
C PHE A 84 -1.73 -3.05 -9.22
N LYS A 85 -0.43 -3.22 -9.49
CA LYS A 85 0.22 -2.66 -10.69
C LYS A 85 -0.45 -3.14 -11.99
N LEU A 86 -0.81 -4.42 -12.08
CA LEU A 86 -1.50 -4.96 -13.26
C LEU A 86 -2.90 -4.37 -13.39
N TYR A 87 -3.66 -4.30 -12.29
CA TYR A 87 -4.97 -3.65 -12.25
C TYR A 87 -4.91 -2.21 -12.78
N LEU A 88 -3.95 -1.40 -12.31
CA LEU A 88 -3.73 -0.05 -12.83
C LEU A 88 -3.36 -0.06 -14.32
N GLY A 89 -2.56 -1.03 -14.76
CA GLY A 89 -2.22 -1.22 -16.18
C GLY A 89 -3.44 -1.43 -17.08
N GLY A 90 -4.51 -2.05 -16.56
CA GLY A 90 -5.79 -2.19 -17.26
C GLY A 90 -6.53 -0.87 -17.48
N LEU A 91 -6.33 0.11 -16.60
CA LEU A 91 -6.94 1.45 -16.73
C LEU A 91 -6.37 2.24 -17.91
N ASN A 92 -5.12 1.98 -18.31
CA ASN A 92 -4.40 2.73 -19.35
C ASN A 92 -5.14 2.84 -20.70
N ARG A 93 -5.99 1.86 -21.02
CA ARG A 93 -6.79 1.82 -22.26
C ARG A 93 -8.30 1.92 -22.02
N THR A 94 -8.69 2.28 -20.81
CA THR A 94 -10.10 2.34 -20.40
C THR A 94 -10.55 3.79 -20.36
N THR A 95 -11.70 4.07 -20.98
CA THR A 95 -12.29 5.40 -21.00
C THR A 95 -13.04 5.68 -19.70
N PHE A 96 -12.72 6.78 -19.05
CA PHE A 96 -13.44 7.31 -17.89
C PHE A 96 -13.82 8.76 -18.13
N GLU A 97 -15.03 9.12 -17.70
CA GLU A 97 -15.57 10.48 -17.82
C GLU A 97 -14.74 11.54 -17.09
N SER A 98 -14.07 11.15 -16.00
CA SER A 98 -13.26 12.08 -15.19
C SER A 98 -12.27 11.34 -14.28
N ALA A 99 -11.29 12.07 -13.74
CA ALA A 99 -10.41 11.56 -12.67
C ALA A 99 -11.20 11.09 -11.44
N ARG A 100 -12.34 11.74 -11.14
CA ARG A 100 -13.24 11.31 -10.07
C ARG A 100 -13.80 9.92 -10.32
N ALA A 101 -14.23 9.62 -11.55
CA ALA A 101 -14.73 8.30 -11.92
C ALA A 101 -13.65 7.22 -11.79
N VAL A 102 -12.39 7.54 -12.15
CA VAL A 102 -11.24 6.64 -11.95
C VAL A 102 -11.02 6.38 -10.46
N ARG A 103 -10.99 7.44 -9.63
CA ARG A 103 -10.85 7.32 -8.18
C ARG A 103 -11.94 6.45 -7.58
N ASP A 104 -13.20 6.73 -7.89
CA ASP A 104 -14.36 6.04 -7.31
C ASP A 104 -14.35 4.54 -7.69
N ALA A 105 -13.90 4.19 -8.90
CA ALA A 105 -13.71 2.80 -9.32
C ALA A 105 -12.62 2.09 -8.48
N ILE A 106 -11.47 2.74 -8.31
CA ILE A 106 -10.35 2.21 -7.52
C ILE A 106 -10.75 2.02 -6.05
N GLU A 107 -11.42 3.00 -5.44
CA GLU A 107 -11.91 2.89 -4.06
C GLU A 107 -12.91 1.74 -3.91
N THR A 108 -13.85 1.60 -4.84
CA THR A 108 -14.87 0.54 -4.82
C THR A 108 -14.22 -0.84 -4.88
N ASP A 109 -13.33 -1.06 -5.85
CA ASP A 109 -12.69 -2.35 -6.04
C ASP A 109 -11.78 -2.71 -4.88
N LEU A 110 -10.88 -1.81 -4.48
CA LEU A 110 -9.96 -2.09 -3.39
C LEU A 110 -10.68 -2.26 -2.06
N SER A 111 -11.77 -1.51 -1.82
CA SER A 111 -12.55 -1.70 -0.60
C SER A 111 -13.21 -3.07 -0.55
N ARG A 112 -13.75 -3.54 -1.69
CA ARG A 112 -14.32 -4.89 -1.82
C ARG A 112 -13.26 -5.96 -1.57
N GLU A 113 -12.09 -5.85 -2.20
CA GLU A 113 -11.06 -6.89 -2.09
C GLU A 113 -10.38 -6.90 -0.71
N THR A 114 -10.12 -5.73 -0.13
CA THR A 114 -9.46 -5.60 1.18
C THR A 114 -10.40 -5.80 2.36
N GLY A 115 -11.72 -5.69 2.16
CA GLY A 115 -12.73 -5.82 3.22
C GLY A 115 -12.81 -4.60 4.15
N SER A 116 -12.35 -3.43 3.70
CA SER A 116 -12.39 -2.18 4.49
C SER A 116 -12.50 -0.97 3.58
N ALA A 117 -12.89 0.19 4.11
CA ALA A 117 -13.03 1.41 3.35
C ALA A 117 -11.66 1.99 2.94
N VAL A 118 -11.25 1.75 1.70
CA VAL A 118 -10.04 2.32 1.10
C VAL A 118 -10.35 3.71 0.57
N ARG A 119 -9.47 4.68 0.86
CA ARG A 119 -9.55 6.05 0.32
C ARG A 119 -8.50 6.26 -0.74
N ALA A 120 -8.83 7.03 -1.77
CA ALA A 120 -7.95 7.38 -2.86
C ALA A 120 -7.95 8.89 -3.14
N ALA A 121 -6.78 9.42 -3.47
CA ALA A 121 -6.62 10.77 -4.00
C ALA A 121 -5.83 10.69 -5.30
N ILE A 122 -6.31 11.37 -6.35
CA ILE A 122 -5.60 11.52 -7.62
C ILE A 122 -5.18 12.98 -7.74
N ARG A 123 -3.90 13.20 -7.95
CA ARG A 123 -3.30 14.52 -8.19
C ARG A 123 -2.73 14.59 -9.60
N ASP A 124 -2.63 15.79 -10.13
CA ASP A 124 -1.90 16.03 -11.37
C ASP A 124 -0.42 15.69 -11.18
N ALA A 125 0.20 15.08 -12.20
CA ALA A 125 1.57 14.59 -12.12
C ALA A 125 2.63 15.68 -11.83
N GLY A 126 2.31 16.95 -12.10
CA GLY A 126 3.19 18.09 -11.82
C GLY A 126 3.11 18.62 -10.38
N ASN A 127 2.13 18.18 -9.59
CA ASN A 127 1.81 18.76 -8.27
C ASN A 127 2.07 17.75 -7.13
N GLY A 128 3.24 17.11 -7.16
CA GLY A 128 3.71 16.28 -6.06
C GLY A 128 3.96 17.13 -4.80
N PRO A 129 3.73 16.59 -3.59
CA PRO A 129 4.08 17.32 -2.38
C PRO A 129 5.61 17.45 -2.34
N PRO A 130 6.16 18.57 -1.85
CA PRO A 130 7.59 18.65 -1.60
C PRO A 130 7.98 17.55 -0.61
N PHE A 131 9.21 17.05 -0.74
CA PHE A 131 9.79 16.26 0.34
C PHE A 131 9.82 17.14 1.58
N SER A 132 9.07 16.74 2.61
CA SER A 132 9.13 17.39 3.90
C SER A 132 10.29 16.83 4.69
N ASP A 133 11.11 17.70 5.27
CA ASP A 133 12.06 17.29 6.29
C ASP A 133 11.30 16.71 7.48
N PHE A 134 11.65 15.50 7.89
CA PHE A 134 11.19 14.97 9.16
C PHE A 134 11.89 15.76 10.27
N THR A 135 11.13 16.38 11.17
CA THR A 135 11.68 16.99 12.39
C THR A 135 12.07 15.89 13.36
N THR A 136 13.21 15.26 13.09
CA THR A 136 13.67 14.06 13.81
C THR A 136 15.16 14.12 14.08
N PHE A 137 15.59 13.41 15.12
CA PHE A 137 17.00 13.16 15.40
C PHE A 137 17.46 11.91 14.62
N CYS A 138 18.44 12.06 13.73
CA CYS A 138 18.97 10.95 12.93
C CYS A 138 19.97 10.12 13.73
N LEU A 139 19.62 8.87 14.03
CA LEU A 139 20.46 7.92 14.77
C LEU A 139 21.57 7.27 13.92
N ASP A 140 21.46 7.35 12.59
CA ASP A 140 22.40 6.71 11.65
C ASP A 140 23.81 7.32 11.68
N THR A 141 23.99 8.45 12.37
CA THR A 141 25.28 9.13 12.54
C THR A 141 26.09 8.59 13.72
N LEU A 142 25.53 7.69 14.54
CA LEU A 142 26.21 7.12 15.70
C LEU A 142 27.33 6.16 15.26
N SER A 143 28.52 6.32 15.83
CA SER A 143 29.63 5.39 15.65
C SER A 143 29.53 4.26 16.66
N ILE A 144 28.97 3.12 16.24
CA ILE A 144 28.83 1.92 17.06
C ILE A 144 29.44 0.71 16.33
N PRO A 145 30.01 -0.28 17.06
CA PRO A 145 30.37 -1.55 16.46
C PRO A 145 29.09 -2.35 16.14
N VAL A 146 28.94 -2.79 14.89
CA VAL A 146 27.85 -3.68 14.46
C VAL A 146 28.45 -5.02 14.07
N GLY A 147 28.01 -6.08 14.74
CA GLY A 147 28.52 -7.44 14.54
C GLY A 147 27.47 -8.49 14.14
N CYS A 148 26.19 -8.13 14.11
CA CYS A 148 25.09 -9.01 13.75
C CYS A 148 24.16 -8.32 12.74
N TYR A 149 23.87 -9.00 11.63
CA TYR A 149 22.98 -8.51 10.56
C TYR A 149 21.74 -9.41 10.39
N GLU A 150 21.66 -10.49 11.17
CA GLU A 150 20.45 -11.30 11.26
C GLU A 150 19.45 -10.65 12.21
N ARG A 151 18.16 -10.95 12.02
CA ARG A 151 17.10 -10.43 12.88
C ARG A 151 17.28 -10.95 14.30
N SER A 152 17.58 -10.05 15.25
CA SER A 152 17.78 -10.37 16.67
C SER A 152 16.91 -9.46 17.57
N PRO A 153 15.62 -9.80 17.79
CA PRO A 153 14.71 -8.99 18.63
C PRO A 153 15.22 -8.74 20.05
N ASP A 154 16.03 -9.66 20.60
CA ASP A 154 16.58 -9.61 21.95
C ASP A 154 17.59 -8.46 22.18
N LEU A 155 18.01 -7.76 21.12
CA LEU A 155 18.83 -6.54 21.25
C LEU A 155 18.03 -5.37 21.86
N LEU A 156 16.70 -5.44 21.84
CA LEU A 156 15.82 -4.45 22.45
C LEU A 156 15.40 -4.91 23.85
N THR A 157 15.97 -4.27 24.88
CA THR A 157 15.60 -4.52 26.28
C THR A 157 15.22 -3.22 26.96
N THR A 158 14.33 -3.30 27.96
CA THR A 158 13.97 -2.16 28.78
C THR A 158 14.99 -1.98 29.90
N LEU A 159 15.37 -0.73 30.17
CA LEU A 159 16.20 -0.38 31.32
C LEU A 159 15.34 -0.38 32.61
N GLY A 160 14.83 -1.54 33.03
CA GLY A 160 14.26 -1.79 34.38
C GLY A 160 13.16 -0.85 34.90
N GLY A 161 12.59 0.03 34.08
CA GLY A 161 11.57 0.99 34.48
C GLY A 161 10.15 0.46 34.23
N THR A 162 9.22 0.78 35.13
CA THR A 162 7.79 0.57 34.94
C THR A 162 7.33 1.33 33.69
N GLY A 163 7.24 0.63 32.56
CA GLY A 163 6.62 1.18 31.36
C GLY A 163 5.21 1.61 31.71
N ARG A 164 4.90 2.91 31.53
CA ARG A 164 3.50 3.33 31.47
C ARG A 164 2.93 2.68 30.22
N ASP A 165 1.93 1.82 30.41
CA ASP A 165 1.09 1.35 29.31
C ASP A 165 0.64 2.60 28.52
N ALA A 166 1.08 2.68 27.28
CA ALA A 166 0.60 3.70 26.36
C ALA A 166 -0.85 3.33 26.02
N VAL A 167 -1.77 4.12 26.56
CA VAL A 167 -3.22 4.10 26.25
C VAL A 167 -3.45 4.54 24.81
#